data_AF-A0A0B8PRG8-F1
#
_entry.id   AF-A0A0B8PRG8-F1
#
_cell.length_a   1.000
_cell.length_b   1.000
_cell.length_c   1.000
_cell.angle_alpha   90.00
_cell.angle_beta   90.00
_cell.angle_gamma   90.00
#
_symmetry.space_group_name_H-M   'P 1'
#
loop_
_entity.id
_entity.type
_entity.pdbx_description
1 polymer ?
#
loop_
_entity_poly.entity_id
_entity_poly.type
_entity_poly.pdbx_seq_one_letter_code
_entity_poly.pdbx_strand_id
1 'polypeptide(L)'
;MWSIFRLFNHAQGYALWQPASGIDTAFTELKKYSVFSKVEMNISDAVSLGILGESAESFIDTLSDSRDSVRAIDGGSAVKVDDKRWLLLVDAETAEQIKTRLTDAELLDSHIWMVLISKKASLALKPKIKVSTFHRT
;
A
#
# COMPACT_ATOMS: atom_id res chain seq x y z
N MET A 1 21.41 6.89 -4.33
CA MET A 1 20.16 7.08 -3.56
C MET A 1 19.81 5.74 -2.91
N TRP A 2 19.74 5.66 -1.57
CA TRP A 2 19.75 4.37 -0.85
C TRP A 2 18.37 3.70 -0.76
N SER A 3 17.28 4.47 -0.59
CA SER A 3 15.92 3.97 -0.73
C SER A 3 14.95 5.10 -1.07
N ILE A 4 13.80 4.75 -1.65
CA ILE A 4 12.67 5.65 -1.89
C ILE A 4 11.47 5.04 -1.16
N PHE A 5 10.91 5.79 -0.21
CA PHE A 5 9.73 5.38 0.55
C PHE A 5 8.56 6.32 0.26
N ARG A 6 7.35 5.77 0.34
CA ARG A 6 6.12 6.55 0.39
C ARG A 6 5.73 6.74 1.85
N LEU A 7 5.62 7.99 2.28
CA LEU A 7 5.21 8.38 3.62
C LEU A 7 3.73 8.74 3.62
N PHE A 8 2.96 8.22 4.57
CA PHE A 8 1.55 8.57 4.75
C PHE A 8 1.11 8.38 6.21
N ASN A 9 0.04 9.07 6.60
CA ASN A 9 -0.60 8.90 7.90
C ASN A 9 -1.15 7.48 8.03
N HIS A 10 -0.87 6.82 9.15
CA HIS A 10 -1.36 5.48 9.44
C HIS A 10 -1.55 5.32 10.95
N ALA A 11 -2.77 4.96 11.37
CA ALA A 11 -3.17 4.92 12.77
C ALA A 11 -2.81 6.23 13.52
N GLN A 12 -2.08 6.13 14.64
CA GLN A 12 -1.63 7.26 15.47
C GLN A 12 -0.27 7.85 15.03
N GLY A 13 0.23 7.46 13.85
CA GLY A 13 1.56 7.87 13.39
C GLY A 13 1.69 7.85 11.87
N TYR A 14 2.85 7.40 11.42
CA TYR A 14 3.21 7.40 10.00
C TYR A 14 3.71 6.03 9.55
N ALA A 15 3.35 5.66 8.33
CA ALA A 15 3.92 4.50 7.65
C ALA A 15 4.94 4.95 6.60
N LEU A 16 6.07 4.24 6.56
CA LEU A 16 7.09 4.33 5.52
C LEU A 16 7.03 3.07 4.66
N TRP A 17 6.41 3.17 3.49
CA TRP A 17 6.22 2.03 2.60
C TRP A 17 7.28 1.99 1.50
N GLN A 18 7.87 0.81 1.28
CA GLN A 18 8.92 0.57 0.29
C GLN A 18 8.96 -0.93 -0.10
N PRO A 19 9.69 -1.32 -1.16
CA PRO A 19 9.92 -2.72 -1.48
C PRO A 19 10.58 -3.49 -0.32
N ALA A 20 10.14 -4.74 -0.11
CA ALA A 20 10.58 -5.57 1.01
C ALA A 20 12.11 -5.75 1.08
N SER A 21 12.77 -5.89 -0.07
CA SER A 21 14.23 -6.04 -0.16
C SER A 21 15.03 -4.86 0.39
N GLY A 22 14.41 -3.67 0.52
CA GLY A 22 15.04 -2.47 1.05
C GLY A 22 14.76 -2.20 2.53
N ILE A 23 13.85 -2.95 3.17
CA ILE A 23 13.34 -2.62 4.51
C ILE A 23 14.45 -2.69 5.56
N ASP A 24 15.17 -3.80 5.66
CA ASP A 24 16.15 -3.99 6.74
C ASP A 24 17.30 -2.97 6.68
N THR A 25 17.81 -2.72 5.47
CA THR A 25 18.84 -1.71 5.24
C THR A 25 18.34 -0.32 5.61
N ALA A 26 17.17 0.08 5.11
CA ALA A 26 16.60 1.39 5.40
C ALA A 26 16.30 1.58 6.89
N PHE A 27 15.76 0.55 7.54
CA PHE A 27 15.46 0.57 8.98
C PHE A 27 16.71 0.72 9.83
N THR A 28 17.78 0.00 9.48
CA THR A 28 19.07 0.10 10.16
C THR A 28 19.65 1.51 10.04
N GLU A 29 19.59 2.12 8.86
CA GLU A 29 20.07 3.48 8.65
C GLU A 29 19.21 4.52 9.38
N LEU A 30 17.88 4.41 9.31
CA LEU A 30 16.97 5.33 10.00
C LEU A 30 17.18 5.30 11.53
N LYS A 31 17.46 4.13 12.11
CA LYS A 31 17.75 4.01 13.54
C LYS A 31 18.96 4.84 13.98
N LYS A 32 20.00 4.96 13.16
CA LYS A 32 21.21 5.75 13.48
C LYS A 32 20.89 7.22 13.76
N TYR A 33 19.87 7.77 13.08
CA TYR A 33 19.47 9.16 13.21
C TYR A 33 18.33 9.39 14.20
N SER A 34 17.67 8.31 14.64
CA SER A 34 16.57 8.39 15.62
C SER A 34 17.02 8.52 17.07
N VAL A 35 18.32 8.38 17.36
CA VAL A 35 18.87 8.32 18.73
C VAL A 35 18.50 9.55 19.58
N PHE A 36 18.29 10.71 18.95
CA PHE A 36 17.92 11.95 19.63
C PHE A 36 16.43 12.32 19.52
N SER A 37 15.66 11.54 18.75
CA SER A 37 14.23 11.75 18.53
C SER A 37 13.46 10.74 19.36
N LYS A 38 12.47 11.17 20.16
CA LYS A 38 11.56 10.26 20.87
C LYS A 38 10.57 9.61 19.90
N VAL A 39 11.07 8.76 19.01
CA VAL A 39 10.30 8.10 17.96
C VAL A 39 10.46 6.61 18.11
N GLU A 40 9.34 5.91 18.24
CA GLU A 40 9.28 4.46 18.16
C GLU A 40 9.16 4.04 16.69
N MET A 41 10.02 3.13 16.25
CA MET A 41 10.01 2.59 14.89
C MET A 41 10.08 1.08 14.93
N ASN A 42 9.14 0.44 14.26
CA ASN A 42 9.06 -1.00 14.08
C ASN A 42 8.84 -1.33 12.60
N ILE A 43 9.25 -2.54 12.22
CA ILE A 43 8.83 -3.13 10.95
C ILE A 43 7.39 -3.62 11.18
N SER A 44 6.48 -3.26 10.26
CA SER A 44 5.08 -3.65 10.35
C SER A 44 4.86 -5.02 9.71
N ASP A 45 3.96 -5.81 10.30
CA ASP A 45 3.46 -7.06 9.73
C ASP A 45 2.16 -6.86 8.92
N ALA A 46 1.76 -5.60 8.70
CA ALA A 46 0.60 -5.27 7.88
C ALA A 46 0.76 -5.76 6.43
N VAL A 47 -0.36 -6.20 5.85
CA VAL A 47 -0.46 -6.64 4.47
C VAL A 47 -0.65 -5.43 3.56
N SER A 48 0.15 -5.39 2.50
CA SER A 48 -0.01 -4.40 1.43
C SER A 48 -0.86 -4.98 0.30
N LEU A 49 -1.96 -4.30 -0.04
CA LEU A 49 -2.80 -4.63 -1.20
C LEU A 49 -2.77 -3.49 -2.21
N GLY A 50 -2.51 -3.83 -3.47
CA GLY A 50 -2.63 -2.89 -4.59
C GLY A 50 -4.00 -3.05 -5.25
N ILE A 51 -4.77 -1.98 -5.34
CA ILE A 51 -6.05 -1.93 -6.07
C ILE A 51 -5.85 -1.09 -7.33
N LEU A 52 -6.13 -1.68 -8.50
CA LEU A 52 -5.94 -1.06 -9.80
C LEU A 52 -7.21 -1.08 -10.63
N GLY A 53 -7.47 0.00 -11.35
CA GLY A 53 -8.52 0.07 -12.37
C GLY A 53 -9.41 1.28 -12.23
N GLU A 54 -10.35 1.42 -13.15
CA GLU A 54 -11.24 2.58 -13.23
C GLU A 54 -12.25 2.64 -12.09
N SER A 55 -12.63 1.49 -11.54
CA SER A 55 -13.48 1.42 -10.35
C SER A 55 -12.70 1.29 -9.04
N ALA A 56 -11.37 1.52 -9.05
CA ALA A 56 -10.58 1.49 -7.83
C ALA A 56 -11.08 2.55 -6.85
N GLU A 57 -11.22 3.80 -7.29
CA GLU A 57 -11.75 4.90 -6.47
C GLU A 57 -13.11 4.53 -5.86
N SER A 58 -14.06 4.10 -6.69
CA SER A 58 -15.40 3.72 -6.22
C SER A 58 -15.40 2.56 -5.23
N PHE A 59 -14.43 1.63 -5.34
CA PHE A 59 -14.29 0.56 -4.38
C PHE A 59 -13.78 1.10 -3.03
N ILE A 60 -12.75 1.95 -3.04
CA ILE A 60 -12.22 2.58 -1.81
C ILE A 60 -13.26 3.46 -1.14
N ASP A 61 -14.10 4.12 -1.91
CA ASP A 61 -15.26 4.88 -1.42
C ASP A 61 -16.26 4.02 -0.64
N THR A 62 -16.25 2.69 -0.80
CA THR A 62 -17.07 1.76 0.00
C THR A 62 -16.40 1.32 1.30
N LEU A 63 -15.13 1.69 1.52
CA LEU A 63 -14.34 1.33 2.70
C LEU A 63 -14.15 2.51 3.66
N SER A 64 -14.38 3.74 3.21
CA SER A 64 -14.23 4.96 4.01
C SER A 64 -15.21 6.03 3.55
N ASP A 65 -15.75 6.80 4.51
CA ASP A 65 -16.56 7.97 4.23
C ASP A 65 -15.72 9.19 3.77
N SER A 66 -14.42 9.21 4.10
CA SER A 66 -13.50 10.25 3.64
C SER A 66 -13.26 10.14 2.12
N ARG A 67 -13.01 11.30 1.49
CA ARG A 67 -12.62 11.41 0.07
C ARG A 67 -11.20 11.93 -0.14
N ASP A 68 -10.43 11.99 0.93
CA ASP A 68 -9.03 12.42 0.89
C ASP A 68 -8.14 11.42 0.14
N SER A 69 -6.93 11.84 -0.23
CA SER A 69 -5.95 10.95 -0.87
C SER A 69 -5.33 9.93 0.10
N VAL A 70 -5.51 10.10 1.42
CA VAL A 70 -5.13 9.14 2.44
C VAL A 70 -6.33 8.98 3.37
N ARG A 71 -6.87 7.76 3.45
CA ARG A 71 -8.11 7.47 4.17
C ARG A 71 -7.85 6.42 5.23
N ALA A 72 -8.36 6.66 6.44
CA ALA A 72 -8.51 5.59 7.41
C ALA A 72 -9.60 4.63 6.92
N ILE A 73 -9.31 3.34 6.97
CA ILE A 73 -10.23 2.25 6.69
C ILE A 73 -10.16 1.27 7.86
N ASP A 74 -11.09 0.33 7.93
CA ASP A 74 -10.99 -0.74 8.90
C ASP A 74 -9.65 -1.48 8.75
N GLY A 75 -9.06 -1.85 9.88
CA GLY A 75 -7.76 -2.52 9.93
C GLY A 75 -6.55 -1.76 9.37
N GLY A 76 -6.67 -0.49 8.92
CA GLY A 76 -5.52 0.26 8.41
C GLY A 76 -5.80 1.52 7.61
N SER A 77 -5.15 1.66 6.45
CA SER A 77 -5.21 2.89 5.64
C SER A 77 -5.18 2.62 4.13
N ALA A 78 -5.93 3.41 3.37
CA ALA A 78 -5.90 3.44 1.91
C ALA A 78 -5.24 4.73 1.42
N VAL A 79 -4.32 4.62 0.47
CA VAL A 79 -3.51 5.71 -0.05
C VAL A 79 -3.62 5.76 -1.56
N LYS A 80 -4.04 6.90 -2.08
CA LYS A 80 -4.11 7.17 -3.51
C LYS A 80 -2.70 7.28 -4.08
N VAL A 81 -2.38 6.43 -5.04
CA VAL A 81 -1.12 6.47 -5.81
C VAL A 81 -1.32 7.36 -7.03
N ASP A 82 -2.43 7.17 -7.73
CA ASP A 82 -2.97 8.06 -8.77
C ASP A 82 -4.46 7.77 -9.00
N ASP A 83 -5.05 8.33 -10.07
CA ASP A 83 -6.48 8.22 -10.37
C ASP A 83 -7.00 6.80 -10.60
N LYS A 84 -6.12 5.82 -10.86
CA LYS A 84 -6.52 4.43 -11.10
C LYS A 84 -5.85 3.44 -10.15
N ARG A 85 -5.10 3.93 -9.15
CA ARG A 85 -4.26 3.09 -8.31
C ARG A 85 -4.32 3.52 -6.86
N TRP A 86 -4.64 2.57 -6.01
CA TRP A 86 -4.69 2.72 -4.56
C TRP A 86 -3.83 1.66 -3.90
N LEU A 87 -3.09 2.05 -2.88
CA LEU A 87 -2.34 1.16 -1.99
C LEU A 87 -3.08 1.09 -0.66
N LEU A 88 -3.41 -0.12 -0.22
CA LEU A 88 -3.95 -0.37 1.11
C LEU A 88 -2.86 -0.99 1.94
N LEU A 89 -2.73 -0.53 3.18
CA LEU A 89 -1.92 -1.13 4.22
C LEU A 89 -2.86 -1.47 5.37
N VAL A 90 -3.15 -2.76 5.53
CA VAL A 90 -4.17 -3.27 6.47
C VAL A 90 -3.66 -4.50 7.21
N ASP A 91 -4.29 -4.87 8.32
CA ASP A 91 -4.03 -6.18 8.94
C ASP A 91 -4.44 -7.36 8.05
N ALA A 92 -3.99 -8.56 8.43
CA ALA A 92 -4.19 -9.78 7.65
C ALA A 92 -5.66 -10.19 7.55
N GLU A 93 -6.46 -9.98 8.60
CA GLU A 93 -7.88 -10.34 8.61
C GLU A 93 -8.66 -9.48 7.60
N THR A 94 -8.46 -8.17 7.69
CA THR A 94 -9.05 -7.20 6.79
C THR A 94 -8.61 -7.43 5.35
N ALA A 95 -7.35 -7.81 5.12
CA ALA A 95 -6.86 -8.15 3.79
C ALA A 95 -7.64 -9.32 3.16
N GLU A 96 -7.95 -10.37 3.93
CA GLU A 96 -8.78 -11.48 3.46
C GLU A 96 -10.22 -11.04 3.20
N GLN A 97 -10.82 -10.25 4.10
CA GLN A 97 -12.17 -9.73 3.92
C GLN A 97 -12.30 -8.87 2.64
N ILE A 98 -11.32 -8.00 2.39
CA ILE A 98 -11.24 -7.17 1.19
C ILE A 98 -11.13 -8.04 -0.06
N LYS A 99 -10.31 -9.10 -0.03
CA LYS A 99 -10.23 -10.05 -1.14
C LYS A 99 -11.56 -10.74 -1.42
N THR A 100 -12.27 -11.18 -0.39
CA THR A 100 -13.59 -11.82 -0.56
C THR A 100 -14.62 -10.86 -1.16
N ARG A 101 -14.54 -9.55 -0.86
CA ARG A 101 -15.41 -8.53 -1.46
C ARG A 101 -15.11 -8.25 -2.94
N LEU A 102 -13.92 -8.60 -3.42
CA LEU A 102 -13.46 -8.31 -4.78
C LEU A 102 -13.68 -9.53 -5.68
N THR A 103 -14.95 -9.89 -5.89
CA THR A 103 -15.36 -11.08 -6.68
C THR A 103 -15.09 -10.93 -8.18
N ASP A 104 -15.17 -9.71 -8.71
CA ASP A 104 -14.96 -9.40 -10.12
C ASP A 104 -13.53 -8.94 -10.44
N ALA A 105 -12.60 -9.14 -9.50
CA ALA A 105 -11.21 -8.73 -9.65
C ALA A 105 -10.28 -9.88 -10.04
N GLU A 106 -9.31 -9.60 -10.92
CA GLU A 106 -8.23 -10.53 -11.23
C GLU A 106 -7.08 -10.37 -10.22
N LEU A 107 -6.62 -11.47 -9.65
CA LEU A 107 -5.45 -11.47 -8.78
C LEU A 107 -4.18 -11.32 -9.63
N LEU A 108 -3.37 -10.30 -9.34
CA LEU A 108 -2.09 -10.09 -10.02
C LEU A 108 -0.90 -10.41 -9.13
N ASP A 109 0.19 -10.83 -9.78
CA ASP A 109 1.49 -10.97 -9.13
C ASP A 109 2.03 -9.61 -8.66
N SER A 110 2.58 -9.60 -7.45
CA SER A 110 3.21 -8.43 -6.82
C SER A 110 4.29 -7.74 -7.67
N HIS A 111 5.00 -8.48 -8.53
CA HIS A 111 6.00 -7.92 -9.43
C HIS A 111 5.38 -6.94 -10.43
N ILE A 112 4.14 -7.19 -10.87
CA ILE A 112 3.41 -6.29 -11.77
C ILE A 112 3.14 -4.96 -11.07
N TRP A 113 2.71 -5.00 -9.80
CA TRP A 113 2.54 -3.79 -9.00
C TRP A 113 3.84 -3.01 -8.86
N MET A 114 4.94 -3.69 -8.50
CA MET A 114 6.26 -3.06 -8.39
C MET A 114 6.71 -2.39 -9.70
N VAL A 115 6.51 -3.05 -10.83
CA VAL A 115 6.82 -2.47 -12.15
C VAL A 115 5.97 -1.23 -12.41
N LEU A 116 4.67 -1.25 -12.08
CA LEU A 116 3.76 -0.14 -12.33
C LEU A 116 4.08 1.10 -11.46
N ILE A 117 4.46 0.90 -10.21
CA ILE A 117 4.80 2.03 -9.32
C ILE A 117 6.22 2.57 -9.56
N SER A 118 7.13 1.75 -10.09
CA SER A 118 8.52 2.12 -10.41
C SER A 118 8.65 2.79 -11.78
N LYS A 119 7.88 2.33 -12.79
CA LYS A 119 7.92 2.93 -14.12
C LYS A 119 7.15 4.25 -14.16
N LYS A 120 7.90 5.34 -14.30
CA LYS A 120 7.38 6.67 -14.69
C LYS A 120 6.62 6.52 -16.02
N ALA A 121 5.30 6.68 -15.96
CA ALA A 121 4.33 6.91 -17.04
C ALA A 121 4.72 6.49 -18.48
N SER A 122 4.29 5.30 -18.92
CA SER A 122 3.74 5.04 -20.27
C SER A 122 3.65 3.52 -20.54
N LEU A 123 2.47 2.92 -20.39
CA LEU A 123 1.91 1.90 -21.29
C LEU A 123 0.48 1.56 -20.82
N ALA A 124 -0.52 1.88 -21.64
CA ALA A 124 -1.93 1.57 -21.37
C ALA A 124 -2.26 0.17 -21.90
N LEU A 125 -2.81 -0.70 -21.03
CA LEU A 125 -3.52 -1.90 -21.45
C LEU A 125 -4.79 -2.11 -20.58
N LYS A 126 -5.92 -2.04 -21.29
CA LYS A 126 -7.33 -2.45 -21.11
C LYS A 126 -7.95 -2.66 -19.71
N PRO A 127 -9.25 -2.31 -19.55
CA PRO A 127 -9.92 -2.22 -18.27
C PRO A 127 -10.38 -3.61 -17.80
N LYS A 128 -10.10 -3.91 -16.54
CA LYS A 128 -10.87 -4.71 -15.57
C LYS A 128 -10.12 -4.60 -14.25
N ILE A 129 -10.83 -4.39 -13.15
CA ILE A 129 -10.26 -4.07 -11.84
C ILE A 129 -9.41 -5.25 -11.36
N LYS A 130 -8.21 -4.99 -10.81
CA LYS A 130 -7.26 -6.04 -10.41
C LYS A 130 -6.70 -5.76 -9.01
N VAL A 131 -6.47 -6.81 -8.24
CA VAL A 131 -6.08 -6.75 -6.82
C VAL A 131 -4.89 -7.66 -6.60
N SER A 132 -3.83 -7.25 -5.91
CA SER A 132 -2.67 -8.11 -5.61
C SER A 132 -2.51 -8.31 -4.10
N THR A 133 -2.32 -9.55 -3.63
CA THR A 133 -2.01 -9.85 -2.21
C THR A 133 -0.62 -10.46 -2.05
N PHE A 134 0.08 -10.07 -0.99
CA PHE A 134 1.33 -10.68 -0.55
C PHE A 134 1.10 -11.52 0.73
N HIS A 135 1.64 -12.73 0.77
CA HIS A 135 1.82 -13.54 1.98
C HIS A 135 3.32 -13.85 2.10
N ARG A 136 3.86 -13.65 3.30
CA ARG A 136 5.26 -13.90 3.66
C ARG A 136 5.50 -15.42 3.66
N THR A 137 6.47 -15.90 2.88
CA THR A 137 7.16 -17.18 3.13
C THR A 137 8.30 -16.97 4.10
#